data_AF-A0A819CYK2-F1
#
_entry.id   AF-A0A819CYK2-F1
#
_cell.length_a   1.000
_cell.length_b   1.000
_cell.length_c   1.000
_cell.angle_alpha   90.00
_cell.angle_beta   90.00
_cell.angle_gamma   90.00
#
_symmetry.space_group_name_H-M   'P 1'
#
loop_
_entity.id
_entity.type
_entity.pdbx_description
1 polymer ?
#
loop_
_entity_poly.entity_id
_entity_poly.type
_entity_poly.pdbx_seq_one_letter_code
_entity_poly.pdbx_strand_id
1 'polypeptide(L)'
;MILSLFLNDSNYFLRDEIRYSHRFLPFANLCAPPYMSHADFLQIQHVSDNRYTASELYQDAINNFTHAKTYFENYVNRVTTSKQHQQQTLSRTFTTGFTSLTDVESYIRIAKTNGIVLKLLLSGHKPDVKLDFDFSLHAHYPTLKL
;
A
#
# COMPACT_ATOMS: atom_id res chain seq x y z
N MET A 1 -27.99 -18.88 -0.56
CA MET A 1 -26.87 -19.83 -0.36
C MET A 1 -25.56 -19.16 0.01
N ILE A 2 -25.20 -18.00 -0.58
CA ILE A 2 -23.96 -17.28 -0.21
C ILE A 2 -24.04 -16.68 1.21
N LEU A 3 -25.22 -16.19 1.63
CA LEU A 3 -25.41 -15.59 2.97
C LEU A 3 -25.24 -16.56 4.15
N SER A 4 -25.52 -17.85 3.97
CA SER A 4 -25.44 -18.86 5.04
C SER A 4 -24.01 -19.35 5.32
N LEU A 5 -23.07 -19.14 4.38
CA LEU A 5 -21.65 -19.48 4.56
C LEU A 5 -20.90 -18.37 5.32
N PHE A 6 -21.34 -17.11 5.25
CA PHE A 6 -20.70 -15.99 5.94
C PHE A 6 -20.77 -16.08 7.47
N LEU A 7 -21.82 -16.72 8.00
CA LEU A 7 -22.06 -16.77 9.45
C LEU A 7 -21.32 -17.91 10.16
N ASN A 8 -20.83 -18.91 9.42
CA ASN A 8 -20.29 -20.14 10.00
C ASN A 8 -18.76 -20.24 9.98
N ASP A 9 -18.07 -19.32 9.31
CA ASP A 9 -16.61 -19.35 9.22
C ASP A 9 -16.01 -17.95 9.26
N SER A 10 -15.39 -17.61 10.39
CA SER A 10 -14.72 -16.32 10.62
C SER A 10 -13.57 -16.06 9.66
N ASN A 11 -13.01 -17.11 9.04
CA ASN A 11 -11.87 -17.01 8.13
C ASN A 11 -12.29 -17.12 6.65
N TYR A 12 -13.59 -17.12 6.34
CA TYR A 12 -14.11 -17.20 4.98
C TYR A 12 -13.42 -16.20 4.02
N PHE A 13 -13.32 -14.94 4.44
CA PHE A 13 -12.70 -13.87 3.64
C PHE A 13 -11.17 -13.91 3.63
N LEU A 14 -10.54 -14.70 4.51
CA LEU A 14 -9.09 -14.86 4.56
C LEU A 14 -8.61 -15.98 3.65
N ARG A 15 -9.50 -16.86 3.17
CA ARG A 15 -9.15 -17.86 2.15
C ARG A 15 -8.75 -17.17 0.85
N ASP A 16 -7.54 -17.47 0.41
CA ASP A 16 -6.99 -16.86 -0.80
C ASP A 16 -7.82 -17.18 -2.05
N GLU A 17 -8.33 -18.41 -2.18
CA GLU A 17 -9.23 -18.83 -3.26
C GLU A 17 -10.49 -17.94 -3.35
N ILE A 18 -11.11 -17.65 -2.20
CA ILE A 18 -12.31 -16.82 -2.14
C ILE A 18 -11.97 -15.39 -2.56
N ARG A 19 -10.86 -14.84 -2.09
CA ARG A 19 -10.39 -13.50 -2.48
C ARG A 19 -10.07 -13.42 -3.97
N TYR A 20 -9.44 -14.46 -4.52
CA TYR A 20 -9.17 -14.58 -5.95
C TYR A 20 -10.48 -14.59 -6.74
N SER A 21 -11.40 -15.50 -6.39
CA SER A 21 -12.70 -15.60 -7.07
C SER A 21 -13.46 -14.28 -7.02
N HIS A 22 -13.59 -13.64 -5.85
CA HIS A 22 -14.25 -12.35 -5.74
C HIS A 22 -13.60 -11.26 -6.60
N ARG A 23 -12.28 -11.28 -6.77
CA ARG A 23 -11.54 -10.30 -7.58
C ARG A 23 -11.71 -10.55 -9.08
N PHE A 24 -11.76 -11.81 -9.51
CA PHE A 24 -11.67 -12.18 -10.93
C PHE A 24 -12.98 -12.67 -11.56
N LEU A 25 -13.97 -13.08 -10.77
CA LEU A 25 -15.28 -13.52 -11.25
C LEU A 25 -16.01 -12.46 -12.11
N PRO A 26 -15.92 -11.14 -11.85
CA PRO A 26 -16.50 -10.14 -12.75
C PRO A 26 -15.98 -10.21 -14.20
N PHE A 27 -14.80 -10.81 -14.41
CA PHE A 27 -14.16 -10.96 -15.71
C PHE A 27 -14.40 -12.34 -16.34
N ALA A 28 -15.15 -13.24 -15.70
CA ALA A 28 -15.33 -14.62 -16.16
C ALA A 28 -15.96 -14.73 -17.57
N ASN A 29 -16.73 -13.71 -17.97
CA ASN A 29 -17.41 -13.67 -19.27
C ASN A 29 -16.57 -12.95 -20.36
N LEU A 30 -15.34 -12.51 -20.06
CA LEU A 30 -14.47 -11.93 -21.08
C LEU A 30 -13.95 -13.02 -22.02
N CYS A 31 -14.07 -12.78 -23.32
CA CYS A 31 -13.58 -13.71 -24.34
C CYS A 31 -12.04 -13.71 -24.43
N ALA A 32 -11.40 -12.57 -24.12
CA ALA A 32 -9.94 -12.46 -24.12
C ALA A 32 -9.50 -11.37 -23.12
N PRO A 33 -8.52 -11.65 -22.24
CA PRO A 33 -7.93 -12.97 -21.97
C PRO A 33 -8.96 -13.94 -21.33
N PRO A 34 -8.83 -15.26 -21.55
CA PRO A 34 -9.72 -16.24 -20.93
C PRO A 34 -9.61 -16.20 -19.40
N TYR A 35 -10.70 -16.53 -18.72
CA TYR A 35 -10.70 -16.68 -17.26
C TYR A 35 -9.70 -17.75 -16.83
N MET A 36 -8.87 -17.40 -15.85
CA MET A 36 -7.89 -18.31 -15.23
C MET A 36 -8.46 -18.81 -13.91
N SER A 37 -8.33 -20.11 -13.64
CA SER A 37 -8.74 -20.67 -12.34
C SER A 37 -7.70 -20.34 -11.27
N HIS A 38 -8.12 -20.35 -9.99
CA HIS A 38 -7.19 -20.13 -8.88
C HIS A 38 -6.07 -21.18 -8.83
N ALA A 39 -6.39 -22.44 -9.15
CA ALA A 39 -5.41 -23.52 -9.20
C ALA A 39 -4.35 -23.30 -10.29
N ASP A 40 -4.77 -22.90 -11.50
CA ASP A 40 -3.84 -22.60 -12.60
C ASP A 40 -2.99 -21.38 -12.29
N PHE A 41 -3.60 -20.37 -11.64
CA PHE A 41 -2.89 -19.19 -11.19
C PHE A 41 -1.77 -19.53 -10.20
N LEU A 42 -2.03 -20.40 -9.22
CA LEU A 42 -1.00 -20.83 -8.26
C LEU A 42 0.15 -21.59 -8.93
N GLN A 43 -0.13 -22.43 -9.92
CA GLN A 43 0.93 -23.14 -10.66
C GLN A 43 1.88 -22.17 -11.36
N ILE A 44 1.34 -21.13 -11.99
CA ILE A 44 2.13 -20.08 -12.65
C ILE A 44 2.84 -19.22 -11.60
N GLN A 45 2.16 -18.91 -10.49
CA GLN A 45 2.72 -18.08 -9.43
C GLN A 45 3.93 -18.76 -8.76
N HIS A 46 3.89 -20.06 -8.48
CA HIS A 46 5.02 -20.77 -7.89
C HIS A 46 6.28 -20.74 -8.79
N VAL A 47 6.11 -20.72 -10.12
CA VAL A 47 7.21 -20.52 -11.06
C VAL A 47 7.76 -19.09 -10.97
N SER A 48 6.93 -18.12 -10.59
CA SER A 48 7.29 -16.71 -10.44
C SER A 48 7.79 -16.30 -9.05
N ASP A 49 7.43 -17.01 -7.98
CA ASP A 49 7.82 -16.70 -6.60
C ASP A 49 9.35 -16.81 -6.41
N ASN A 50 10.04 -17.56 -7.27
CA ASN A 50 11.50 -17.67 -7.26
C ASN A 50 12.22 -16.56 -8.05
N ARG A 51 11.51 -15.52 -8.52
CA ARG A 51 12.09 -14.44 -9.35
C ARG A 51 12.67 -13.28 -8.56
N TYR A 52 12.31 -13.12 -7.28
CA TYR A 52 12.76 -11.98 -6.47
C TYR A 52 13.27 -12.44 -5.11
N THR A 53 14.48 -12.03 -4.79
CA THR A 53 15.07 -12.16 -3.46
C THR A 53 14.49 -11.12 -2.51
N ALA A 54 14.49 -11.40 -1.20
CA ALA A 54 14.06 -10.42 -0.19
C ALA A 54 14.85 -9.10 -0.29
N SER A 55 16.13 -9.18 -0.65
CA SER A 55 16.99 -8.02 -0.90
C SER A 55 16.47 -7.13 -2.03
N GLU A 56 16.10 -7.73 -3.17
CA GLU A 56 15.54 -7.00 -4.31
C GLU A 56 14.20 -6.35 -3.96
N LEU A 57 13.34 -7.07 -3.22
CA LEU A 57 12.06 -6.53 -2.76
C LEU A 57 12.25 -5.35 -1.79
N TYR A 58 13.20 -5.44 -0.86
CA TYR A 58 13.52 -4.32 0.02
C TYR A 58 14.06 -3.12 -0.78
N GLN A 59 14.95 -3.37 -1.75
CA GLN A 59 15.51 -2.31 -2.58
C GLN A 59 14.44 -1.61 -3.42
N ASP A 60 13.51 -2.36 -4.03
CA ASP A 60 12.40 -1.79 -4.79
C ASP A 60 11.45 -1.00 -3.88
N ALA A 61 11.11 -1.55 -2.72
CA ALA A 61 10.26 -0.87 -1.75
C ALA A 61 10.90 0.45 -1.24
N ILE A 62 12.23 0.48 -1.01
CA ILE A 62 12.97 1.70 -0.65
C ILE A 62 12.81 2.77 -1.74
N ASN A 63 12.90 2.38 -3.01
CA ASN A 63 12.73 3.31 -4.13
C ASN A 63 11.30 3.86 -4.16
N ASN A 64 10.30 2.98 -4.01
CA ASN A 64 8.89 3.36 -3.97
C ASN A 64 8.58 4.33 -2.83
N PHE A 65 9.08 4.09 -1.62
CA PHE A 65 8.91 5.02 -0.50
C PHE A 65 9.65 6.35 -0.72
N THR A 66 10.81 6.32 -1.37
CA THR A 66 11.55 7.54 -1.74
C THR A 66 10.76 8.38 -2.75
N HIS A 67 10.18 7.75 -3.76
CA HIS A 67 9.31 8.40 -4.74
C HIS A 67 8.05 8.98 -4.09
N ALA A 68 7.37 8.20 -3.25
CA ALA A 68 6.16 8.63 -2.55
C ALA A 68 6.45 9.86 -1.66
N LYS A 69 7.51 9.80 -0.84
CA LYS A 69 7.96 10.94 -0.04
C LYS A 69 8.15 12.20 -0.89
N THR A 70 8.92 12.08 -1.97
CA THR A 70 9.25 13.21 -2.86
C THR A 70 7.99 13.79 -3.50
N TYR A 71 7.08 12.93 -3.94
CA TYR A 71 5.80 13.35 -4.52
C TYR A 71 4.97 14.18 -3.53
N PHE A 72 4.81 13.70 -2.30
CA PHE A 72 4.03 14.41 -1.28
C PHE A 72 4.71 15.69 -0.79
N GLU A 73 6.04 15.71 -0.64
CA GLU A 73 6.77 16.94 -0.31
C GLU A 73 6.60 18.01 -1.40
N ASN A 74 6.67 17.62 -2.67
CA ASN A 74 6.42 18.52 -3.79
C ASN A 74 4.97 19.02 -3.82
N TYR A 75 4.01 18.16 -3.50
CA TYR A 75 2.61 18.56 -3.39
C TYR A 75 2.41 19.62 -2.31
N VAL A 76 2.97 19.41 -1.11
CA VAL A 76 2.89 20.40 -0.01
C VAL A 76 3.52 21.72 -0.43
N ASN A 77 4.70 21.69 -1.07
CA ASN A 77 5.37 22.90 -1.55
C ASN A 77 4.51 23.69 -2.55
N ARG A 78 3.81 23.03 -3.48
CA ARG A 78 2.89 23.70 -4.42
C ARG A 78 1.73 24.39 -3.70
N VAL A 79 1.18 23.75 -2.68
CA VAL A 79 0.06 24.30 -1.89
C VAL A 79 0.50 25.43 -0.94
N THR A 80 1.74 25.42 -0.46
CA THR A 80 2.26 26.47 0.44
C THR A 80 2.79 27.68 -0.33
N THR A 81 3.49 27.48 -1.45
CA THR A 81 4.03 28.59 -2.28
C THR A 81 2.92 29.41 -2.96
N SER A 82 1.78 28.80 -3.30
CA SER A 82 0.61 29.52 -3.84
C SER A 82 -0.03 30.51 -2.86
N LYS A 83 0.32 30.46 -1.56
CA LYS A 83 -0.18 31.40 -0.54
C LYS A 83 0.61 32.72 -0.45
N GLN A 84 1.78 32.85 -1.07
CA GLN A 84 2.61 34.05 -0.91
C GLN A 84 2.28 35.20 -1.87
N HIS A 85 1.48 34.97 -2.92
CA HIS A 85 1.12 36.03 -3.89
C HIS A 85 -0.30 36.59 -3.71
N GLN A 86 -1.08 36.15 -2.72
CA GLN A 86 -2.40 36.73 -2.42
C GLN A 86 -2.52 37.00 -0.92
N GLN A 87 -2.13 38.21 -0.50
CA GLN A 87 -2.67 38.77 0.72
C GLN A 87 -4.18 38.97 0.52
N GLN A 88 -4.95 38.60 1.55
CA GLN A 88 -6.39 38.82 1.70
C GLN A 88 -7.31 37.75 1.06
N THR A 89 -7.66 36.71 1.85
CA THR A 89 -9.04 36.44 2.33
C THR A 89 -9.06 35.10 3.11
N LEU A 90 -9.83 35.10 4.20
CA LEU A 90 -10.06 34.07 5.21
C LEU A 90 -9.90 32.60 4.77
N SER A 91 -9.15 31.84 5.59
CA SER A 91 -9.34 30.40 5.90
C SER A 91 -10.01 29.55 4.82
N ARG A 92 -9.35 29.36 3.67
CA ARG A 92 -9.72 28.30 2.73
C ARG A 92 -8.95 27.03 3.08
N THR A 93 -9.65 26.09 3.69
CA THR A 93 -9.29 24.67 3.69
C THR A 93 -9.26 24.24 2.22
N PHE A 94 -8.09 24.26 1.58
CA PHE A 94 -7.95 23.82 0.19
C PHE A 94 -8.07 22.30 0.14
N THR A 95 -9.30 21.81 0.07
CA THR A 95 -9.66 20.43 -0.24
C THR A 95 -9.59 20.25 -1.76
N THR A 96 -8.38 20.05 -2.30
CA THR A 96 -8.27 19.43 -3.62
C THR A 96 -8.50 17.92 -3.45
N GLY A 97 -9.76 17.50 -3.61
CA GLY A 97 -10.17 16.10 -3.77
C GLY A 97 -9.71 15.12 -2.68
N PHE A 98 -10.54 14.93 -1.66
CA PHE A 98 -10.51 13.83 -0.68
C PHE A 98 -9.37 13.75 0.36
N THR A 99 -8.19 14.35 0.17
CA THR A 99 -7.08 14.27 1.16
C THR A 99 -6.76 15.62 1.80
N SER A 100 -6.80 15.69 3.13
CA SER A 100 -6.43 16.90 3.89
C SER A 100 -4.91 17.08 3.92
N LEU A 101 -4.43 18.31 4.15
CA LEU A 101 -2.97 18.56 4.29
C LEU A 101 -2.36 17.77 5.45
N THR A 102 -3.13 17.54 6.52
CA THR A 102 -2.73 16.70 7.64
C THR A 102 -2.53 15.24 7.24
N ASP A 103 -3.35 14.71 6.32
CA ASP A 103 -3.17 13.34 5.80
C ASP A 103 -1.90 13.24 4.96
N VAL A 104 -1.61 14.26 4.15
CA VAL A 104 -0.39 14.30 3.34
C VAL A 104 0.86 14.34 4.21
N GLU A 105 0.85 15.10 5.31
CA GLU A 105 1.94 15.09 6.28
C GLU A 105 2.14 13.71 6.92
N SER A 106 1.05 13.01 7.25
CA SER A 106 1.10 11.62 7.72
C SER A 106 1.71 10.68 6.67
N TYR A 107 1.34 10.81 5.39
CA TYR A 107 1.94 10.02 4.31
C TYR A 107 3.45 10.26 4.15
N ILE A 108 3.90 11.51 4.27
CA ILE A 108 5.33 11.85 4.24
C ILE A 108 6.07 11.16 5.39
N ARG A 109 5.50 11.19 6.60
CA ARG A 109 6.08 10.52 7.78
C ARG A 109 6.17 9.01 7.59
N ILE A 110 5.08 8.38 7.14
CA ILE A 110 5.03 6.94 6.86
C ILE A 110 6.10 6.56 5.83
N ALA A 111 6.19 7.29 4.72
CA ALA A 111 7.15 7.01 3.66
C ALA A 111 8.61 7.14 4.15
N LYS A 112 8.91 8.16 4.95
CA LYS A 112 10.24 8.35 5.57
C LYS A 112 10.60 7.18 6.47
N THR A 113 9.73 6.85 7.42
CA THR A 113 10.01 5.81 8.41
C THR A 113 10.13 4.44 7.76
N ASN A 114 9.18 4.07 6.89
CA ASN A 114 9.17 2.76 6.24
C ASN A 114 10.38 2.60 5.31
N GLY A 115 10.77 3.65 4.59
CA GLY A 115 11.99 3.63 3.78
C GLY A 115 13.27 3.43 4.60
N ILE A 116 13.36 3.98 5.81
CA ILE A 116 14.51 3.77 6.71
C ILE A 116 14.50 2.34 7.25
N VAL A 117 13.35 1.84 7.72
CA VAL A 117 13.22 0.47 8.24
C VAL A 117 13.65 -0.55 7.18
N LEU A 118 13.21 -0.39 5.93
CA LEU A 118 13.59 -1.28 4.85
C LEU A 118 15.08 -1.19 4.51
N LYS A 119 15.71 -0.01 4.58
CA LYS A 119 17.17 0.11 4.44
C LYS A 119 17.94 -0.67 5.51
N LEU A 120 17.44 -0.66 6.74
CA LEU A 120 18.03 -1.41 7.86
C LEU A 120 17.88 -2.92 7.65
N LEU A 121 16.70 -3.37 7.20
CA LEU A 121 16.45 -4.78 6.87
C LEU A 121 17.32 -5.24 5.69
N LEU A 122 17.44 -4.44 4.64
CA LEU A 122 18.30 -4.70 3.49
C LEU A 122 19.78 -4.82 3.88
N SER A 123 20.23 -3.95 4.79
CA SER A 123 21.62 -3.94 5.27
C SER A 123 21.93 -5.11 6.22
N GLY A 124 20.93 -5.92 6.59
CA GLY A 124 21.11 -7.07 7.47
C GLY A 124 21.45 -6.71 8.92
N HIS A 125 21.22 -5.46 9.34
CA HIS A 125 21.62 -4.99 10.68
C HIS A 125 20.78 -5.62 11.79
N LYS A 126 19.66 -6.29 11.46
CA LYS A 126 18.81 -7.05 12.40
C LYS A 126 18.06 -8.18 11.69
N PRO A 127 18.69 -9.35 11.44
CA PRO A 127 18.12 -10.41 10.61
C PRO A 127 16.94 -11.15 11.26
N ASP A 128 16.81 -11.09 12.59
CA ASP A 128 15.82 -11.87 13.35
C ASP A 128 14.79 -10.96 14.08
N VAL A 129 14.53 -9.77 13.52
CA VAL A 129 13.57 -8.84 14.11
C VAL A 129 12.17 -9.10 13.60
N LYS A 130 11.25 -9.24 14.56
CA LYS A 130 9.82 -9.22 14.31
C LYS A 130 9.40 -7.81 13.88
N LEU A 131 8.94 -7.69 12.65
CA LEU A 131 8.35 -6.47 12.11
C LEU A 131 6.94 -6.26 12.68
N ASP A 132 6.69 -5.12 13.30
CA ASP A 132 5.36 -4.72 13.76
C ASP A 132 4.78 -3.57 12.91
N PHE A 133 3.46 -3.55 12.77
CA PHE A 133 2.72 -2.61 11.93
C PHE A 133 1.88 -1.67 12.78
N ASP A 134 2.31 -0.41 12.89
CA ASP A 134 1.62 0.60 13.68
C ASP A 134 0.70 1.47 12.83
N PHE A 135 -0.61 1.40 13.09
CA PHE A 135 -1.65 2.17 12.42
C PHE A 135 -2.07 3.43 13.20
N SER A 136 -1.37 3.78 14.30
CA SER A 136 -1.70 4.95 15.12
C SER A 136 -1.61 6.28 14.35
N LEU A 137 -0.74 6.36 13.34
CA LEU A 137 -0.55 7.56 12.51
C LEU A 137 -1.57 7.67 11.37
N HIS A 138 -2.02 6.54 10.80
CA HIS A 138 -2.97 6.52 9.69
C HIS A 138 -3.76 5.21 9.67
N ALA A 139 -5.08 5.31 9.50
CA ALA A 139 -6.01 4.18 9.62
C ALA A 139 -5.76 3.03 8.63
N HIS A 140 -5.19 3.34 7.45
CA HIS A 140 -5.01 2.36 6.36
C HIS A 140 -3.56 2.08 5.99
N TYR A 141 -2.61 2.93 6.43
CA TYR A 141 -1.21 2.84 6.01
C TYR A 141 -0.34 2.78 7.25
N PRO A 142 0.29 1.62 7.54
CA PRO A 142 1.04 1.46 8.76
C PRO A 142 2.44 2.06 8.66
N THR A 143 2.95 2.46 9.82
CA THR A 143 4.37 2.70 10.03
C THR A 143 5.03 1.40 10.49
N LEU A 144 6.16 1.05 9.88
CA LEU A 144 6.93 -0.14 10.23
C LEU A 144 7.73 0.10 11.52
N LYS A 145 7.72 -0.87 12.42
CA LYS A 145 8.53 -0.87 13.65
C LYS A 145 9.37 -2.14 13.76
N LEU A 146 10.62 -1.96 14.16
CA LEU A 146 11.63 -2.98 14.42
C LEU A 146 11.81 -3.20 15.92
#